data_AF-A0A0C9Z556-F1
#
_entry.id   AF-A0A0C9Z556-F1
#
_cell.length_a   1.000
_cell.length_b   1.000
_cell.length_c   1.000
_cell.angle_alpha   90.00
_cell.angle_beta   90.00
_cell.angle_gamma   90.00
#
_symmetry.space_group_name_H-M   'P 1'
#
loop_
_entity.id
_entity.type
_entity.pdbx_description
1 polymer ?
#
loop_
_entity_poly.entity_id
_entity_poly.type
_entity_poly.pdbx_seq_one_letter_code
_entity_poly.pdbx_strand_id
1 'polypeptide(L)'
;ADEIMSVRDLLKPPPIPGLADWGIPPEPTASCDPAIEAKLAQFHALKRDPDNPKHFNDSLMSNRSFRNPHLYAKLVEFVDVDERTTNFPTHIWNPCDVEPEWFADKIAEQQKARSEQTAAAQSRRTQIDFTSSKATAVPPTRPTHGRGGDRKNSRFHPYSRGR
;
A
#
# COMPACT_ATOMS: atom_id res chain seq x y z
N ALA A 1 -5.76 -35.43 26.98
CA ALA A 1 -7.08 -35.20 26.36
C ALA A 1 -7.65 -33.87 26.86
N ASP A 2 -7.65 -33.64 28.17
CA ASP A 2 -8.13 -32.40 28.81
C ASP A 2 -7.45 -31.12 28.35
N GLU A 3 -6.13 -31.15 28.11
CA GLU A 3 -5.40 -29.97 27.63
C GLU A 3 -5.85 -29.51 26.23
N ILE A 4 -6.11 -30.45 25.31
CA ILE A 4 -6.56 -30.13 23.94
C ILE A 4 -7.98 -29.56 23.98
N MET A 5 -8.84 -30.08 24.87
CA MET A 5 -10.19 -29.55 25.05
C MET A 5 -10.16 -28.13 25.65
N SER A 6 -9.32 -27.91 26.67
CA SER A 6 -9.12 -26.59 27.28
C SER A 6 -8.60 -25.56 26.28
N VAL A 7 -7.61 -25.92 25.45
CA VAL A 7 -7.10 -25.05 24.38
C VAL A 7 -8.19 -24.73 23.35
N ARG A 8 -9.02 -25.71 22.97
CA ARG A 8 -10.13 -25.47 22.05
C ARG A 8 -11.16 -24.51 22.63
N ASP A 9 -11.48 -24.61 23.91
CA ASP A 9 -12.42 -23.70 24.54
C ASP A 9 -11.88 -22.28 24.68
N LEU A 10 -10.58 -22.11 24.92
CA LEU A 10 -9.92 -20.80 24.93
C LEU A 10 -9.84 -20.14 23.55
N LEU A 11 -9.69 -20.94 22.49
CA LEU A 11 -9.58 -20.45 21.11
C LEU A 11 -10.94 -20.27 20.42
N LYS A 12 -12.05 -20.68 21.05
CA LYS A 12 -13.38 -20.46 20.50
C LYS A 12 -13.70 -18.95 20.53
N PRO A 13 -14.03 -18.34 19.38
CA PRO A 13 -14.47 -16.96 19.37
C PRO A 13 -15.76 -16.78 20.17
N PRO A 14 -16.10 -15.58 20.65
CA PRO A 14 -17.38 -15.33 21.31
C PRO A 14 -18.55 -15.59 20.35
N PRO A 15 -19.71 -16.04 20.86
CA PRO A 15 -20.89 -16.28 20.03
C PRO A 15 -21.46 -14.98 19.47
N ILE A 16 -22.02 -15.03 18.25
CA ILE A 16 -22.68 -13.90 17.59
C ILE A 16 -24.18 -13.96 17.90
N PRO A 17 -24.81 -12.90 18.45
CA PRO A 17 -26.23 -12.90 18.75
C PRO A 17 -27.09 -13.26 17.54
N GLY A 18 -27.97 -14.25 17.69
CA GLY A 18 -28.88 -14.70 16.62
C GLY A 18 -28.24 -15.57 15.55
N LEU A 19 -26.95 -15.91 15.64
CA LEU A 19 -26.24 -16.74 14.66
C LEU A 19 -25.61 -17.95 15.35
N ALA A 20 -26.20 -19.13 15.12
CA ALA A 20 -25.64 -20.40 15.59
C ALA A 20 -24.33 -20.71 14.87
N ASP A 21 -23.35 -21.26 15.60
CA ASP A 21 -22.05 -21.73 15.08
C ASP A 21 -21.38 -20.78 14.08
N TRP A 22 -21.47 -19.47 14.32
CA TRP A 22 -20.89 -18.41 13.46
C TRP A 22 -21.35 -18.49 11.99
N GLY A 23 -22.50 -19.13 11.72
CA GLY A 23 -23.01 -19.34 10.37
C GLY A 23 -22.25 -20.42 9.59
N ILE A 24 -21.43 -21.23 10.27
CA ILE A 24 -20.75 -22.38 9.66
C ILE A 24 -21.81 -23.45 9.36
N PRO A 25 -21.94 -23.92 8.10
CA PRO A 25 -22.87 -24.98 7.75
C PRO A 25 -22.57 -26.28 8.52
N PRO A 26 -23.59 -27.12 8.79
CA PRO A 26 -23.37 -28.42 9.41
C PRO A 26 -22.49 -29.30 8.53
N GLU A 27 -21.82 -30.27 9.16
CA GLU A 27 -20.93 -31.20 8.45
C GLU A 27 -21.68 -31.91 7.30
N PRO A 28 -21.09 -31.97 6.09
CA PRO A 28 -21.69 -32.68 4.98
C PRO A 28 -21.89 -34.17 5.32
N THR A 29 -23.10 -34.69 5.10
CA THR A 29 -23.39 -36.12 5.31
C THR A 29 -23.04 -36.99 4.09
N ALA A 30 -22.70 -36.37 2.96
CA ALA A 30 -22.38 -37.07 1.72
C ALA A 30 -21.02 -37.76 1.82
N SER A 31 -20.91 -38.97 1.27
CA SER A 31 -19.63 -39.65 1.12
C SER A 31 -18.74 -38.91 0.13
N CYS A 32 -17.45 -38.78 0.46
CA CYS A 32 -16.45 -38.24 -0.45
C CYS A 32 -16.33 -39.08 -1.72
N ASP A 33 -15.93 -38.46 -2.83
CA ASP A 33 -15.58 -39.19 -4.05
C ASP A 33 -14.37 -40.10 -3.78
N PRO A 34 -14.50 -41.44 -3.95
CA PRO A 34 -13.42 -42.39 -3.65
C PRO A 34 -12.17 -42.15 -4.51
N ALA A 35 -12.31 -41.59 -5.71
CA ALA A 35 -11.16 -41.27 -6.57
C ALA A 35 -10.33 -40.12 -5.98
N ILE A 36 -11.00 -39.10 -5.43
CA ILE A 36 -10.34 -37.97 -4.77
C ILE A 36 -9.69 -38.44 -3.47
N GLU A 37 -10.38 -39.25 -2.69
CA GLU A 37 -9.87 -39.82 -1.43
C GLU A 37 -8.60 -40.64 -1.67
N ALA A 38 -8.61 -41.55 -2.65
CA ALA A 38 -7.43 -42.34 -3.00
C ALA A 38 -6.24 -41.47 -3.43
N LYS A 39 -6.50 -40.42 -4.21
CA LYS A 39 -5.47 -39.46 -4.65
C LYS A 39 -4.86 -38.69 -3.47
N LEU A 40 -5.69 -38.22 -2.54
CA LEU A 40 -5.22 -37.55 -1.33
C LEU A 40 -4.42 -38.50 -0.44
N ALA A 41 -4.89 -39.74 -0.25
CA ALA A 41 -4.18 -40.76 0.51
C ALA A 41 -2.78 -41.02 -0.06
N GLN A 42 -2.66 -41.09 -1.40
CA GLN A 42 -1.36 -41.22 -2.08
C GLN A 42 -0.44 -40.03 -1.79
N PHE A 43 -0.93 -38.80 -1.90
CA PHE A 43 -0.12 -37.61 -1.60
C PHE A 43 0.31 -37.55 -0.12
N HIS A 44 -0.56 -37.98 0.79
CA HIS A 44 -0.21 -38.08 2.21
C HIS A 44 0.86 -39.13 2.48
N ALA A 45 0.80 -40.28 1.81
CA ALA A 45 1.83 -41.31 1.91
C ALA A 45 3.19 -40.77 1.43
N LEU A 46 3.24 -40.13 0.24
CA LEU A 46 4.46 -39.53 -0.30
C LEU A 46 5.04 -38.43 0.60
N LYS A 47 4.19 -37.64 1.26
CA LYS A 47 4.62 -36.58 2.17
C LYS A 47 5.19 -37.13 3.49
N ARG A 48 4.67 -38.27 3.96
CA ARG A 48 5.06 -38.90 5.24
C ARG A 48 6.08 -40.01 5.09
N ASP A 49 6.55 -40.27 3.87
CA ASP A 49 7.60 -41.26 3.60
C ASP A 49 8.84 -40.95 4.46
N PRO A 50 9.28 -41.88 5.33
CA PRO A 50 10.39 -41.65 6.25
C PRO A 50 11.76 -41.56 5.56
N ASP A 51 11.92 -42.21 4.40
CA ASP A 51 13.21 -42.30 3.71
C ASP A 51 13.38 -41.17 2.70
N ASN A 52 12.29 -40.74 2.06
CA ASN A 52 12.32 -39.66 1.07
C ASN A 52 11.01 -38.84 1.09
N PRO A 53 10.84 -37.94 2.08
CA PRO A 53 9.63 -37.14 2.19
C PRO A 53 9.51 -36.17 1.01
N LYS A 54 8.47 -36.35 0.18
CA LYS A 54 8.27 -35.52 -1.01
C LYS A 54 7.27 -34.41 -0.76
N HIS A 55 7.76 -33.18 -0.65
CA HIS A 55 6.90 -31.99 -0.60
C HIS A 55 6.65 -31.45 -2.01
N PHE A 56 5.38 -31.44 -2.44
CA PHE A 56 5.01 -31.00 -3.80
C PHE A 56 5.40 -29.55 -4.08
N ASN A 57 5.32 -28.67 -3.07
CA ASN A 57 5.73 -27.28 -3.23
C ASN A 57 7.23 -27.16 -3.58
N ASP A 58 8.08 -28.06 -3.09
CA ASP A 58 9.51 -28.02 -3.40
C ASP A 58 9.76 -28.39 -4.87
N SER A 59 9.03 -29.39 -5.36
CA SER A 59 9.04 -29.76 -6.78
C SER A 59 8.51 -28.61 -7.65
N LEU A 60 7.44 -27.94 -7.24
CA LEU A 60 6.90 -26.77 -7.95
C LEU A 60 7.90 -25.61 -7.98
N MET A 61 8.50 -25.26 -6.84
CA MET A 61 9.45 -24.14 -6.73
C MET A 61 10.77 -24.41 -7.44
N SER A 62 11.17 -25.68 -7.59
CA SER A 62 12.35 -26.06 -8.39
C SER A 62 12.19 -25.74 -9.87
N ASN A 63 10.95 -25.73 -10.38
CA ASN A 63 10.64 -25.47 -11.77
C ASN A 63 10.90 -23.99 -12.12
N ARG A 64 11.76 -23.74 -13.12
CA ARG A 64 12.08 -22.39 -13.60
C ARG A 64 10.86 -21.64 -14.14
N SER A 65 9.93 -22.33 -14.81
CA SER A 65 8.71 -21.73 -15.33
C SER A 65 7.80 -21.23 -14.20
N PHE A 66 7.81 -21.91 -13.05
CA PHE A 66 7.04 -21.51 -11.87
C PHE A 66 7.58 -20.21 -11.24
N ARG A 67 8.89 -19.97 -11.35
CA ARG A 67 9.56 -18.75 -10.84
C ARG A 67 9.47 -17.54 -11.79
N ASN A 68 8.68 -17.62 -12.86
CA ASN A 68 8.47 -16.51 -13.78
C ASN A 68 7.47 -15.50 -13.17
N PRO A 69 7.84 -14.22 -12.97
CA PRO A 69 6.90 -13.21 -12.45
C PRO A 69 5.61 -13.07 -13.26
N HIS A 70 5.66 -13.35 -14.57
CA HIS A 70 4.47 -13.30 -15.43
C HIS A 70 3.55 -14.52 -15.28
N LEU A 71 3.98 -15.60 -14.63
CA LEU A 71 3.13 -16.77 -14.43
C LEU A 71 1.93 -16.44 -13.53
N TYR A 72 2.15 -15.65 -12.49
CA TYR A 72 1.10 -15.30 -11.53
C TYR A 72 -0.11 -14.67 -12.22
N ALA A 73 0.10 -13.67 -13.08
CA ALA A 73 -0.97 -13.03 -13.85
C ALA A 73 -1.77 -14.02 -14.71
N LYS A 74 -1.09 -15.01 -15.31
CA LYS A 74 -1.75 -16.07 -16.09
C LYS A 74 -2.54 -17.05 -15.23
N LEU A 75 -2.06 -17.34 -14.02
CA LEU A 75 -2.78 -18.20 -13.09
C LEU A 75 -4.07 -17.54 -12.62
N VAL A 76 -4.02 -16.24 -12.35
CA VAL A 76 -5.19 -15.43 -11.97
C VAL A 76 -6.21 -15.41 -13.11
N GLU A 77 -5.76 -15.15 -14.34
CA GLU A 77 -6.59 -15.23 -15.55
C GLU A 77 -7.20 -16.63 -15.74
N PHE A 78 -6.41 -17.69 -15.53
CA PHE A 78 -6.86 -19.07 -15.71
C PHE A 78 -7.92 -19.50 -14.67
N VAL A 79 -7.80 -19.07 -13.42
CA VAL A 79 -8.74 -19.40 -12.35
C VAL A 79 -9.95 -18.45 -12.35
N ASP A 80 -9.94 -17.41 -13.19
CA ASP A 80 -10.98 -16.38 -13.29
C ASP A 80 -11.29 -15.73 -11.93
N VAL A 81 -10.22 -15.31 -11.23
CA VAL A 81 -10.29 -14.71 -9.91
C VAL A 81 -10.00 -13.22 -9.98
N ASP A 82 -10.86 -12.40 -9.38
CA ASP A 82 -10.56 -11.00 -9.12
C ASP A 82 -9.82 -10.86 -7.78
N GLU A 83 -8.53 -10.51 -7.85
CA GLU A 83 -7.66 -10.32 -6.68
C GLU A 83 -8.05 -9.12 -5.81
N ARG A 84 -8.88 -8.21 -6.33
CA ARG A 84 -9.31 -7.00 -5.62
C ARG A 84 -10.60 -7.20 -4.85
N THR A 85 -11.23 -8.37 -4.98
CA THR A 85 -12.50 -8.66 -4.31
C THR A 85 -12.34 -8.68 -2.79
N THR A 86 -13.40 -8.32 -2.08
CA THR A 86 -13.43 -8.29 -0.62
C THR A 86 -14.60 -9.11 -0.07
N ASN A 87 -14.43 -9.66 1.13
CA ASN A 87 -15.51 -10.30 1.87
C ASN A 87 -16.40 -9.27 2.61
N PHE A 88 -16.05 -7.97 2.54
CA PHE A 88 -16.86 -6.91 3.13
C PHE A 88 -17.98 -6.47 2.19
N PRO A 89 -19.17 -6.12 2.72
CA PRO A 89 -20.19 -5.44 1.95
C PRO A 89 -19.64 -4.15 1.31
N THR A 90 -20.07 -3.86 0.08
CA THR A 90 -19.60 -2.69 -0.69
C THR A 90 -19.88 -1.35 0.00
N HIS A 91 -20.92 -1.27 0.83
CA HIS A 91 -21.22 -0.06 1.62
C HIS A 91 -20.23 0.17 2.78
N ILE A 92 -19.50 -0.86 3.21
CA ILE A 92 -18.44 -0.76 4.22
C ILE A 92 -17.10 -0.48 3.54
N TRP A 93 -16.81 -1.23 2.48
CA TRP A 93 -15.58 -1.09 1.71
C TRP A 93 -15.82 -1.46 0.24
N ASN A 94 -15.54 -0.53 -0.66
CA ASN A 94 -15.59 -0.76 -2.10
C ASN A 94 -14.18 -0.63 -2.70
N PRO A 95 -13.54 -1.74 -3.10
CA PRO A 95 -12.21 -1.73 -3.73
C PRO A 95 -12.13 -0.95 -5.05
N CYS A 96 -13.28 -0.63 -5.65
CA CYS A 96 -13.40 0.09 -6.91
C CYS A 96 -13.82 1.56 -6.73
N ASP A 97 -13.99 2.03 -5.49
CA ASP A 97 -14.32 3.42 -5.17
C ASP A 97 -13.07 4.30 -5.25
N VAL A 98 -12.55 4.46 -6.47
CA VAL A 98 -11.36 5.27 -6.77
C VAL A 98 -11.80 6.50 -7.53
N GLU A 99 -11.71 7.67 -6.89
CA GLU A 99 -12.12 8.94 -7.49
C GLU A 99 -11.12 9.43 -8.56
N PRO A 100 -11.59 10.08 -9.65
CA PRO A 100 -10.73 10.60 -10.71
C PRO A 100 -9.63 11.56 -10.21
N GLU A 101 -9.89 12.36 -9.19
CA GLU A 101 -8.90 13.27 -8.62
C GLU A 101 -7.72 12.57 -7.93
N TRP A 102 -7.85 11.30 -7.56
CA TRP A 102 -6.79 10.56 -6.86
C TRP A 102 -5.75 9.97 -7.82
N PHE A 103 -6.03 9.97 -9.13
CA PHE A 103 -5.05 9.53 -10.12
C PHE A 103 -3.86 10.49 -10.16
N ALA A 104 -2.67 9.92 -10.37
CA ALA A 104 -1.41 10.65 -10.38
C ALA A 104 -1.42 11.85 -11.34
N ASP A 105 -2.05 11.70 -12.51
CA ASP A 105 -2.16 12.76 -13.52
C ASP A 105 -2.95 13.96 -13.00
N LYS A 106 -4.07 13.72 -12.31
CA LYS A 106 -4.91 14.78 -11.73
C LYS A 106 -4.25 15.44 -10.53
N ILE A 107 -3.55 14.67 -9.70
CA ILE A 107 -2.73 15.22 -8.62
C ILE A 107 -1.63 16.13 -9.19
N ALA A 108 -0.93 15.69 -10.25
CA ALA A 108 0.12 16.47 -10.89
C ALA A 108 -0.40 17.77 -11.52
N GLU A 109 -1.57 17.72 -12.18
CA GLU A 109 -2.26 18.89 -12.74
C GLU A 109 -2.57 19.92 -11.64
N GLN A 110 -3.16 19.48 -10.53
CA GLN A 110 -3.47 20.35 -9.39
C GLN A 110 -2.21 20.96 -8.74
N GLN A 111 -1.15 20.17 -8.59
CA GLN A 111 0.12 20.65 -8.03
C GLN A 111 0.76 21.71 -8.94
N LYS A 112 0.75 21.49 -10.25
CA LYS A 112 1.24 22.45 -11.25
C LYS A 112 0.45 23.75 -11.18
N ALA A 113 -0.88 23.68 -11.21
CA ALA A 113 -1.73 24.87 -11.12
C ALA A 113 -1.48 25.69 -9.84
N ARG A 114 -1.33 25.03 -8.69
CA ARG A 114 -0.97 25.72 -7.43
C ARG A 114 0.41 26.37 -7.49
N SER A 115 1.40 25.70 -8.10
CA SER A 115 2.75 26.25 -8.27
C SER A 115 2.77 27.50 -9.17
N GLU A 116 2.00 27.51 -10.25
CA GLU A 116 1.88 28.65 -11.16
C GLU A 116 1.16 29.83 -10.50
N GLN A 117 0.08 29.56 -9.75
CA GLN A 117 -0.65 30.59 -9.00
C GLN A 117 0.23 31.24 -7.92
N THR A 118 0.99 30.44 -7.17
CA THR A 118 1.90 30.95 -6.13
C THR A 118 3.05 31.76 -6.74
N ALA A 119 3.63 31.32 -7.86
CA ALA A 119 4.64 32.08 -8.59
C ALA A 119 4.09 33.41 -9.12
N ALA A 120 2.89 33.42 -9.71
CA ALA A 120 2.23 34.64 -10.19
C ALA A 120 1.91 35.62 -9.05
N ALA A 121 1.44 35.12 -7.90
CA ALA A 121 1.17 35.95 -6.72
C ALA A 121 2.45 36.54 -6.11
N GLN A 122 3.56 35.80 -6.09
CA GLN A 122 4.86 36.31 -5.65
C GLN A 122 5.42 37.37 -6.60
N SER A 123 5.33 37.15 -7.91
CA SER A 123 5.75 38.11 -8.94
C SER A 123 5.02 39.45 -8.78
N ARG A 124 3.71 39.42 -8.51
CA ARG A 124 2.91 40.64 -8.23
C ARG A 124 3.34 41.37 -6.95
N ARG A 125 3.93 40.68 -5.98
CA ARG A 125 4.38 41.28 -4.71
C ARG A 125 5.76 41.94 -4.82
N THR A 126 6.56 41.56 -5.81
CA THR A 126 7.92 42.08 -6.02
C THR A 126 7.99 43.28 -6.98
N GLN A 127 6.89 43.64 -7.65
CA GLN A 127 6.85 44.82 -8.50
C GLN A 127 6.60 46.08 -7.64
N ILE A 128 7.69 46.71 -7.22
CA ILE A 128 7.70 47.97 -6.50
C ILE A 128 8.12 49.05 -7.51
N ASP A 129 7.20 49.92 -7.91
CA ASP A 129 7.52 51.07 -8.75
C ASP A 129 8.24 52.13 -7.91
N PHE A 130 9.55 52.27 -8.13
CA PHE A 130 10.33 53.34 -7.53
C PHE A 130 10.04 54.65 -8.27
N THR A 131 9.15 55.47 -7.73
CA THR A 131 8.97 56.84 -8.21
C THR A 131 10.27 57.61 -7.95
N SER A 132 10.91 58.12 -9.01
CA SER A 132 12.09 58.97 -8.90
C SER A 132 11.73 60.28 -8.21
N SER A 133 12.13 60.44 -6.95
CA SER A 133 12.05 61.73 -6.27
C SER A 133 13.03 62.69 -6.94
N LYS A 134 12.51 63.82 -7.46
CA LYS A 134 13.30 64.91 -8.03
C LYS A 134 14.15 65.56 -6.92
N ALA A 135 15.37 65.07 -6.72
CA ALA A 135 16.32 65.61 -5.76
C ALA A 135 17.08 66.79 -6.39
N THR A 136 16.77 68.00 -5.93
CA THR A 136 17.70 69.13 -5.98
C THR A 136 18.94 68.77 -5.17
N ALA A 137 20.10 68.91 -5.81
CA ALA A 137 21.42 68.58 -5.30
C ALA A 137 21.75 69.31 -3.98
N VAL A 138 22.45 68.60 -3.06
CA VAL A 138 23.70 68.98 -2.36
C VAL A 138 24.14 67.78 -1.48
N PRO A 139 25.43 67.34 -1.46
CA PRO A 139 25.92 66.28 -0.55
C PRO A 139 26.46 66.90 0.76
N PRO A 140 26.55 66.12 1.86
CA PRO A 140 27.91 65.70 2.26
C PRO A 140 28.04 64.35 3.01
N THR A 141 29.22 63.75 2.81
CA THR A 141 30.05 62.97 3.75
C THR A 141 29.48 61.78 4.56
N ARG A 142 30.02 60.60 4.19
CA ARG A 142 30.02 59.29 4.87
C ARG A 142 30.68 59.35 6.26
N PRO A 143 30.22 58.52 7.22
CA PRO A 143 31.17 57.62 7.87
C PRO A 143 30.69 56.16 7.86
N THR A 144 31.68 55.28 7.78
CA THR A 144 31.58 53.83 7.77
C THR A 144 31.31 53.28 9.16
N HIS A 145 30.22 52.54 9.33
CA HIS A 145 30.09 51.58 10.43
C HIS A 145 29.92 50.17 9.87
N GLY A 146 30.86 49.30 10.24
CA GLY A 146 30.85 47.88 9.92
C GLY A 146 29.80 47.12 10.72
N ARG A 147 29.22 46.11 10.06
CA ARG A 147 28.53 44.91 10.57
C ARG A 147 28.25 44.10 9.30
N GLY A 148 28.84 42.92 9.09
CA GLY A 148 28.67 41.74 9.91
C GLY A 148 27.62 40.84 9.24
N GLY A 149 28.04 39.68 8.72
CA GLY A 149 27.17 38.55 8.44
C GLY A 149 27.00 38.16 6.96
N ASP A 150 27.97 37.42 6.42
CA ASP A 150 27.74 36.54 5.27
C ASP A 150 26.72 35.45 5.65
N ARG A 151 25.46 35.65 5.28
CA ARG A 151 24.44 34.58 5.28
C ARG A 151 24.33 34.01 3.89
N LYS A 152 25.14 32.99 3.61
CA LYS A 152 24.97 32.11 2.44
C LYS A 152 23.68 31.29 2.60
N ASN A 153 22.68 31.70 1.81
CA ASN A 153 21.61 30.92 1.19
C ASN A 153 21.48 29.44 1.63
N SER A 154 20.66 29.15 2.64
CA SER A 154 20.24 27.78 2.97
C SER A 154 19.05 27.38 2.08
N ARG A 155 19.34 26.51 1.10
CA ARG A 155 18.36 25.83 0.25
C ARG A 155 17.47 24.93 1.12
N PHE A 156 16.19 25.30 1.26
CA PHE A 156 15.18 24.51 1.96
C PHE A 156 15.12 23.08 1.39
N HIS A 157 15.41 22.07 2.22
CA HIS A 157 15.26 20.65 1.92
C HIS A 157 14.23 20.05 2.90
N PRO A 158 13.06 19.58 2.42
CA PRO A 158 11.95 19.16 3.28
C PRO A 158 12.15 17.80 3.98
N TYR A 159 13.26 17.10 3.76
CA TYR A 159 13.54 15.82 4.42
C TYR A 159 14.99 15.77 4.92
N SER A 160 15.20 16.25 6.14
CA SER A 160 16.44 15.99 6.89
C SER A 160 16.28 14.66 7.62
N ARG A 161 17.09 13.65 7.26
CA ARG A 161 17.04 12.30 7.82
C ARG A 161 17.31 12.31 9.32
N GLY A 162 16.44 11.65 10.07
CA GLY A 162 16.64 11.29 11.48
C GLY A 162 17.79 10.28 11.64
N ARG A 163 18.43 10.34 12.82
CA ARG A 163 19.43 9.39 13.31
C ARG A 163 18.84 8.00 13.53
#